data_AF-A0A0Q8J972-F1
#
_entry.id   AF-A0A0Q8J972-F1
#
_cell.length_a   1.000
_cell.length_b   1.000
_cell.length_c   1.000
_cell.angle_alpha   90.00
_cell.angle_beta   90.00
_cell.angle_gamma   90.00
#
_symmetry.space_group_name_H-M   'P 1'
#
loop_
_entity.id
_entity.type
_entity.pdbx_description
1 polymer ?
#
loop_
_entity_poly.entity_id
_entity_poly.type
_entity_poly.pdbx_seq_one_letter_code
_entity_poly.pdbx_strand_id
1 'polypeptide(L)' 'METTITHYRCGDCGSEQLIQPQNPHPDDVITCAHCGATWTVREVQEASLEAGTLAAIDKIDETFGKD' A
#
# COMPACT_ATOMS: atom_id res chain seq x y z
N MET A 1 11.03 10.10 13.84
CA MET A 1 9.95 10.10 12.84
C MET A 1 8.94 9.08 13.34
N GLU A 2 7.73 9.52 13.69
CA GLU A 2 6.70 8.65 14.24
C GLU A 2 5.98 7.94 13.08
N THR A 3 6.06 6.60 13.06
CA THR A 3 5.42 5.75 12.05
C THR A 3 4.22 5.04 12.67
N THR A 4 3.18 4.83 11.88
CA THR A 4 2.02 4.03 12.23
C THR A 4 1.96 2.77 11.38
N ILE A 5 1.41 1.69 11.94
CA ILE A 5 1.12 0.45 11.21
C ILE A 5 -0.30 0.56 10.69
N THR A 6 -0.45 0.41 9.38
CA THR A 6 -1.75 0.36 8.72
C THR A 6 -2.06 -1.05 8.27
N HIS A 7 -3.35 -1.39 8.29
CA HIS A 7 -3.86 -2.69 7.91
C HIS A 7 -4.22 -2.65 6.44
N TYR A 8 -3.18 -2.66 5.60
CA TYR A 8 -3.32 -2.69 4.15
C TYR A 8 -2.56 -3.88 3.60
N ARG A 9 -3.17 -4.65 2.70
CA ARG A 9 -2.49 -5.80 2.09
C ARG A 9 -1.52 -5.37 1.01
N CYS A 10 -0.33 -5.90 1.15
CA CYS A 10 0.80 -5.75 0.26
C CYS A 10 0.49 -6.45 -1.06
N GLY A 11 0.61 -5.73 -2.18
CA GLY A 11 0.46 -6.30 -3.52
C GLY A 11 1.48 -7.39 -3.85
N ASP A 12 2.70 -7.29 -3.31
CA ASP A 12 3.79 -8.23 -3.58
C ASP A 12 3.68 -9.55 -2.81
N CYS A 13 3.45 -9.48 -1.50
CA CYS A 13 3.51 -10.67 -0.62
C CYS A 13 2.18 -11.01 0.05
N GLY A 14 1.14 -10.19 -0.14
CA GLY A 14 -0.17 -10.40 0.45
C GLY A 14 -0.29 -10.04 1.94
N SER A 15 0.80 -9.65 2.61
CA SER A 15 0.80 -9.30 4.04
C SER A 15 0.04 -8.01 4.32
N GLU A 16 -0.74 -7.96 5.40
CA GLU A 16 -1.60 -6.82 5.77
C GLU A 16 -0.89 -5.73 6.59
N GLN A 17 0.41 -5.86 6.86
CA GLN A 17 1.14 -4.93 7.71
C GLN A 17 2.02 -4.00 6.88
N LEU A 18 1.59 -2.75 6.72
CA LEU A 18 2.41 -1.69 6.13
C LEU A 18 2.80 -0.64 7.17
N ILE A 19 4.04 -0.18 7.08
CA ILE A 19 4.62 0.89 7.89
C ILE A 19 4.52 2.16 7.07
N GLN A 20 3.86 3.18 7.62
CA GLN A 20 3.76 4.51 7.01
C GLN A 20 4.01 5.60 8.06
N PRO A 21 4.41 6.82 7.67
CA PRO A 21 4.48 7.94 8.61
C PRO A 21 3.10 8.31 9.17
N GLN A 22 3.04 8.82 10.41
CA GLN A 22 1.77 9.22 11.05
C GLN A 22 1.00 10.32 10.30
N ASN A 23 1.71 11.24 9.65
CA ASN A 23 1.13 12.29 8.81
C ASN A 23 1.61 12.10 7.37
N PRO A 24 1.02 11.14 6.63
CA PRO A 24 1.53 10.73 5.34
C PRO A 24 1.33 11.83 4.28
N HIS A 25 2.41 12.27 3.66
CA HIS A 25 2.39 13.08 2.46
C HIS A 25 2.43 12.20 1.20
N PRO A 26 1.91 12.68 0.06
CA PRO A 26 1.88 11.91 -1.18
C PRO A 26 3.24 11.35 -1.61
N ASP A 27 4.33 12.08 -1.34
CA ASP A 27 5.71 11.69 -1.65
C ASP A 27 6.38 10.84 -0.56
N ASP A 28 5.71 10.60 0.58
CA ASP A 28 6.24 9.72 1.62
C ASP A 28 6.25 8.26 1.16
N VAL A 29 7.17 7.49 1.74
CA VAL A 29 7.34 6.08 1.45
C VAL A 29 6.59 5.22 2.47
N ILE A 30 5.78 4.31 1.95
CA ILE A 30 5.15 3.21 2.67
C ILE A 30 5.99 1.96 2.44
N THR A 31 6.28 1.22 3.51
CA THR A 31 7.08 -0.02 3.45
C THR A 31 6.28 -1.20 3.98
N CYS A 32 6.26 -2.32 3.28
CA CYS A 32 5.72 -3.55 3.82
C CYS A 32 6.62 -4.10 4.94
N ALA A 33 6.04 -4.35 6.11
CA ALA A 33 6.78 -4.88 7.26
C ALA A 33 7.28 -6.32 7.04
N HIS A 34 6.72 -7.04 6.06
CA HIS A 34 6.99 -8.46 5.83
C HIS A 34 8.01 -8.72 4.72
N CYS A 35 7.79 -8.17 3.51
CA CYS A 35 8.70 -8.37 2.37
C CYS A 35 9.67 -7.21 2.14
N GLY A 36 9.46 -6.05 2.78
CA GLY A 36 10.30 -4.87 2.59
C GLY A 36 10.05 -4.10 1.29
N ALA A 37 9.04 -4.48 0.50
CA ALA A 37 8.64 -3.71 -0.67
C ALA A 37 8.15 -2.31 -0.29
N THR A 38 8.38 -1.34 -1.17
CA THR A 38 8.16 0.09 -0.90
C THR A 38 7.34 0.76 -1.99
N TRP A 39 6.43 1.63 -1.61
CA TRP A 39 5.60 2.45 -2.52
C TRP A 39 5.47 3.86 -1.98
N THR A 40 5.09 4.82 -2.83
CA THR A 40 4.68 6.14 -2.33
C THR A 40 3.23 6.13 -1.84
N VAL A 41 2.91 6.98 -0.86
CA VAL A 41 1.53 7.15 -0.39
C VAL A 41 0.62 7.56 -1.54
N ARG A 42 1.11 8.36 -2.49
CA ARG A 42 0.38 8.72 -3.70
C ARG A 42 0.00 7.50 -4.52
N GLU A 43 0.94 6.61 -4.84
CA GLU A 43 0.66 5.39 -5.61
C GLU A 43 -0.40 4.52 -4.94
N VAL A 44 -0.31 4.36 -3.62
CA VAL A 44 -1.30 3.58 -2.84
C VAL A 44 -2.67 4.27 -2.84
N GLN A 45 -2.72 5.60 -2.73
CA GLN A 45 -3.97 6.37 -2.80
C GLN A 45 -4.59 6.32 -4.20
N GLU A 46 -3.79 6.46 -5.26
CA GLU A 46 -4.25 6.40 -6.66
C GLU A 46 -4.81 5.02 -6.98
N ALA A 47 -4.08 3.94 -6.65
CA ALA A 47 -4.59 2.57 -6.78
C ALA A 47 -5.89 2.35 -5.97
N SER A 48 -6.02 3.02 -4.82
CA SER A 48 -7.20 2.96 -3.96
C SER A 48 -8.41 3.73 -4.50
N LEU A 49 -8.16 4.86 -5.16
CA LEU A 49 -9.16 5.68 -5.85
C LEU A 49 -9.66 4.99 -7.13
N GLU A 50 -8.76 4.41 -7.92
CA GLU A 50 -9.10 3.66 -9.13
C GLU A 50 -9.91 2.38 -8.81
N ALA A 51 -9.66 1.77 -7.65
CA ALA A 51 -10.43 0.62 -7.18
C ALA A 51 -11.82 0.98 -6.61
N GLY A 52 -12.14 2.26 -6.40
CA GLY A 52 -13.41 2.70 -5.83
C GLY A 52 -13.55 2.36 -4.35
N THR A 53 -13.18 3.32 -3.48
CA THR A 53 -13.56 3.47 -2.07
C THR A 53 -14.03 2.19 -1.38
N LEU A 54 -13.06 1.42 -0.83
CA LEU A 54 -13.13 0.19 -0.02
C LEU A 54 -12.51 -1.07 -0.65
N ALA A 55 -12.20 -1.08 -1.95
CA ALA A 55 -11.67 -2.27 -2.66
C ALA A 55 -10.21 -2.16 -3.14
N ALA A 56 -9.45 -1.20 -2.62
CA ALA A 56 -8.07 -0.86 -3.04
C ALA A 56 -7.01 -1.95 -2.96
N ILE A 57 -7.32 -3.04 -2.26
CA ILE A 57 -6.31 -3.99 -1.77
C ILE A 57 -6.57 -5.41 -2.27
N ASP A 58 -7.81 -5.69 -2.66
CA ASP A 58 -8.17 -6.98 -3.25
C ASP A 58 -7.71 -7.06 -4.71
N LYS A 59 -7.63 -5.93 -5.42
CA LYS A 59 -7.34 -5.90 -6.87
C LYS A 59 -5.89 -5.67 -7.29
N ILE A 60 -4.96 -5.43 -6.36
CA ILE A 60 -3.53 -5.40 -6.75
C ILE A 60 -3.09 -6.80 -7.21
N ASP A 61 -3.72 -7.87 -6.69
CA ASP A 61 -3.57 -9.25 -7.20
C ASP A 61 -3.99 -9.38 -8.68
N GLU A 62 -5.09 -8.73 -9.08
CA GLU A 62 -5.62 -8.83 -10.45
C GLU A 62 -4.93 -7.90 -11.46
N THR A 63 -4.31 -6.81 -11.02
CA THR A 63 -3.79 -5.76 -11.93
C THR A 63 -2.30 -5.94 -12.27
N PHE A 64 -1.52 -6.59 -11.40
CA PHE A 64 -0.09 -6.82 -11.60
C PHE A 64 0.27 -8.29 -11.90
N GLY A 65 -0.73 -9.17 -12.05
CA GLY A 65 -0.58 -10.54 -12.50
C GLY A 65 -0.93 -10.72 -13.98
N LYS A 66 -0.13 -10.17 -14.90
CA LYS A 66 -0.13 -10.71 -16.27
C LYS A 66 1.25 -10.66 -16.93
N ASP A 67 1.74 -11.87 -17.15
CA ASP A 67 2.88 -12.34 -17.95
C ASP A 67 4.25 -12.42 -17.26
#